data_AF-A0A376TD24-F1
#
_entry.id   AF-A0A376TD24-F1
#
_cell.length_a   1.000
_cell.length_b   1.000
_cell.length_c   1.000
_cell.angle_alpha   90.00
_cell.angle_beta   90.00
_cell.angle_gamma   90.00
#
_symmetry.space_group_name_H-M   'P 1'
#
loop_
_entity.id
_entity.type
_entity.pdbx_description
1 polymer ?
#
loop_
_entity_poly.entity_id
_entity_poly.type
_entity_poly.pdbx_seq_one_letter_code
_entity_poly.pdbx_strand_id
1 'polypeptide(L)'
;MEDGKLTLVNHLGIDLGETPEQILSKLDDDRIKDDDVRHDGRHAHDYDYVHRVRDIEADTPARYNADPDRLFESSGCAGKLAVFAVRLDTFEAEKNQQVFYIGTNQPEVLTEIRRHILANFENLPVAGEYMHRDIYDIAEKYGKDTFLMIDKLGTDKMPFFF
;
A
#
# COMPACT_ATOMS: atom_id res chain seq x y z
N MET A 1 -21.24 1.09 -18.48
CA MET A 1 -21.57 2.54 -18.50
C MET A 1 -21.68 2.95 -19.96
N GLU A 2 -22.88 2.87 -20.55
CA GLU A 2 -23.07 3.01 -22.00
C GLU A 2 -23.52 4.42 -22.45
N ASP A 3 -23.93 5.31 -21.54
CA ASP A 3 -24.58 6.58 -21.92
C ASP A 3 -23.70 7.85 -21.75
N GLY A 4 -22.42 7.72 -21.40
CA GLY A 4 -21.53 8.87 -21.18
C GLY A 4 -21.92 9.81 -20.03
N LYS A 5 -22.85 9.38 -19.16
CA LYS A 5 -23.36 10.18 -18.04
C LYS A 5 -22.48 10.01 -16.79
N LEU A 6 -22.13 11.13 -16.16
CA LEU A 6 -21.45 11.14 -14.87
C LEU A 6 -22.38 10.61 -13.78
N THR A 7 -21.87 9.71 -12.95
CA THR A 7 -22.58 9.13 -11.80
C THR A 7 -21.69 9.15 -10.57
N LEU A 8 -22.28 9.45 -9.41
CA LEU A 8 -21.62 9.32 -8.12
C LEU A 8 -22.07 8.00 -7.49
N VAL A 9 -21.12 7.17 -7.09
CA VAL A 9 -21.36 5.86 -6.48
C VAL A 9 -20.72 5.85 -5.10
N ASN A 10 -21.53 5.66 -4.05
CA ASN A 10 -21.05 5.60 -2.67
C ASN A 10 -21.03 4.16 -2.16
N HIS A 11 -19.84 3.56 -2.13
CA HIS A 11 -19.61 2.24 -1.53
C HIS A 11 -18.73 2.31 -0.27
N LEU A 12 -18.61 3.46 0.40
CA LEU A 12 -17.82 3.60 1.64
C LEU A 12 -18.38 2.78 2.81
N GLY A 13 -19.64 2.34 2.73
CA GLY A 13 -20.35 1.82 3.90
C GLY A 13 -20.61 2.90 4.94
N ILE A 14 -20.86 4.12 4.47
CA ILE A 14 -21.22 5.28 5.30
C ILE A 14 -22.44 5.92 4.66
N ASP A 15 -23.49 6.14 5.46
CA ASP A 15 -24.73 6.77 5.01
C ASP A 15 -24.53 8.29 4.92
N LEU A 16 -24.28 8.76 3.69
CA LEU A 16 -23.91 10.15 3.42
C LEU A 16 -25.05 10.99 2.80
N GLY A 17 -26.19 10.37 2.51
CA GLY A 17 -27.32 10.99 1.80
C GLY A 17 -27.53 10.38 0.41
N GLU A 18 -28.43 10.99 -0.37
CA GLU A 18 -28.87 10.44 -1.67
C GLU A 18 -28.42 11.30 -2.86
N THR A 19 -28.13 12.59 -2.65
CA THR A 19 -27.66 13.48 -3.73
C THR A 19 -26.15 13.77 -3.63
N PRO A 20 -25.47 14.10 -4.74
CA PRO A 20 -24.07 14.49 -4.72
C PRO A 20 -23.75 15.63 -3.75
N GLU A 21 -24.60 16.65 -3.68
CA GLU A 21 -24.42 17.79 -2.78
C GLU A 21 -24.49 17.37 -1.31
N GLN A 22 -25.40 16.46 -0.96
CA GLN A 22 -25.49 15.92 0.40
C GLN A 22 -24.24 15.11 0.75
N ILE A 23 -23.84 14.20 -0.14
CA ILE A 23 -22.72 13.30 0.08
C ILE A 23 -21.42 14.09 0.22
N LEU A 24 -21.11 14.94 -0.75
CA LEU A 24 -19.83 15.65 -0.81
C LEU A 24 -19.73 16.72 0.28
N SER A 25 -20.79 17.49 0.54
CA SER A 25 -20.74 18.49 1.62
C SER A 25 -20.57 17.85 2.99
N LYS A 26 -21.13 16.66 3.22
CA LYS A 26 -20.98 15.95 4.49
C LYS A 26 -19.53 15.48 4.71
N LEU A 27 -18.83 15.11 3.63
CA LEU A 27 -17.41 14.79 3.64
C LEU A 27 -16.55 16.04 3.85
N ASP A 28 -16.80 17.10 3.08
CA ASP A 28 -16.01 18.34 3.11
C ASP A 28 -16.08 19.06 4.47
N ASP A 29 -17.26 19.04 5.10
CA ASP A 29 -17.52 19.73 6.37
C ASP A 29 -17.22 18.86 7.62
N ASP A 30 -16.69 17.64 7.45
CA ASP A 30 -16.45 16.67 8.54
C ASP A 30 -17.70 16.39 9.40
N ARG A 31 -18.85 16.20 8.73
CA ARG A 31 -20.17 16.02 9.38
C ARG A 31 -20.61 14.56 9.48
N ILE A 32 -19.69 13.61 9.34
CA ILE A 32 -19.97 12.18 9.54
C ILE A 32 -20.22 11.92 11.04
N LYS A 33 -21.24 11.10 11.33
CA LYS A 33 -21.50 10.59 12.68
C LYS A 33 -21.24 9.09 12.74
N ASP A 34 -20.94 8.58 13.92
CA ASP A 34 -20.73 7.14 14.14
C ASP A 34 -21.91 6.29 13.66
N ASP A 35 -23.15 6.76 13.88
CA ASP A 35 -24.37 6.07 13.45
C ASP A 35 -24.54 5.98 11.92
N ASP A 36 -23.83 6.81 11.15
CA ASP A 36 -23.80 6.74 9.69
C ASP A 36 -22.91 5.57 9.21
N VAL A 37 -22.01 5.06 10.05
CA VAL A 37 -20.99 4.10 9.67
C VAL A 37 -21.53 2.67 9.77
N ARG A 38 -21.49 1.95 8.65
CA ARG A 38 -21.83 0.53 8.57
C ARG A 38 -20.56 -0.32 8.71
N HIS A 39 -20.66 -1.40 9.47
CA HIS A 39 -19.60 -2.40 9.67
C HIS A 39 -20.13 -3.74 9.15
N ASP A 40 -19.87 -4.03 7.88
CA ASP A 40 -20.53 -5.11 7.12
C ASP A 40 -19.58 -6.20 6.60
N GLY A 41 -18.32 -6.18 7.04
CA GLY A 41 -17.35 -7.23 6.76
C GLY A 41 -16.69 -7.16 5.37
N ARG A 42 -16.96 -6.13 4.57
CA ARG A 42 -16.17 -5.88 3.35
C ARG A 42 -14.72 -5.59 3.70
N HIS A 43 -13.81 -6.05 2.85
CA HIS A 43 -12.38 -5.91 3.08
C HIS A 43 -11.88 -4.51 2.75
N ALA A 44 -11.19 -3.89 3.70
CA ALA A 44 -10.55 -2.58 3.56
C ALA A 44 -9.00 -2.68 3.50
N HIS A 45 -8.48 -3.91 3.36
CA HIS A 45 -7.11 -4.23 2.99
C HIS A 45 -7.06 -5.64 2.34
N ASP A 46 -5.88 -6.10 1.93
CA ASP A 46 -5.67 -7.42 1.35
C ASP A 46 -5.37 -8.48 2.44
N TYR A 47 -6.43 -9.16 2.89
CA TYR A 47 -6.39 -10.08 4.05
C TYR A 47 -5.45 -11.28 3.84
N ASP A 48 -5.43 -11.84 2.63
CA ASP A 48 -4.74 -13.11 2.37
C ASP A 48 -3.27 -12.94 1.97
N TYR A 49 -2.76 -11.71 1.90
CA TYR A 49 -1.39 -11.47 1.43
C TYR A 49 -0.34 -12.20 2.26
N VAL A 50 -0.55 -12.31 3.58
CA VAL A 50 0.36 -13.05 4.48
C VAL A 50 0.49 -14.52 4.12
N HIS A 51 -0.59 -15.13 3.61
CA HIS A 51 -0.59 -16.52 3.17
C HIS A 51 0.08 -16.64 1.79
N ARG A 52 -0.29 -15.77 0.85
CA ARG A 52 0.24 -15.79 -0.52
C ARG A 52 1.74 -15.53 -0.57
N VAL A 53 2.26 -14.60 0.24
CA VAL A 53 3.70 -14.30 0.25
C VAL A 53 4.53 -15.46 0.82
N ARG A 54 3.94 -16.28 1.70
CA ARG A 54 4.57 -17.46 2.30
C ARG A 54 4.53 -18.70 1.41
N ASP A 55 3.68 -18.72 0.39
CA ASP A 55 3.61 -19.83 -0.56
C ASP A 55 4.81 -19.78 -1.54
N ILE A 56 5.94 -20.32 -1.08
CA ILE A 56 7.20 -20.35 -1.84
C ILE A 56 7.26 -21.47 -2.88
N GLU A 57 6.23 -22.33 -2.94
CA GLU A 57 6.10 -23.39 -3.92
C GLU A 57 5.17 -23.01 -5.08
N ALA A 58 4.35 -21.97 -4.92
CA ALA A 58 3.55 -21.40 -6.01
C ALA A 58 4.43 -20.96 -7.18
N ASP A 59 4.01 -21.32 -8.40
CA ASP A 59 4.64 -20.94 -9.66
C ASP A 59 4.14 -19.58 -10.20
N THR A 60 3.28 -18.90 -9.44
CA THR A 60 2.75 -17.57 -9.73
C THR A 60 3.39 -16.48 -8.87
N PRO A 61 3.54 -15.24 -9.37
CA PRO A 61 4.04 -14.13 -8.56
C PRO A 61 3.15 -13.83 -7.34
N ALA A 62 3.74 -13.40 -6.23
CA ALA A 62 2.99 -13.03 -5.02
C ALA A 62 2.09 -11.78 -5.21
N ARG A 63 2.46 -10.88 -6.13
CA ARG A 63 1.67 -9.71 -6.53
C ARG A 63 2.03 -9.25 -7.94
N TYR A 64 1.05 -8.78 -8.70
CA TYR A 64 1.24 -8.10 -9.99
C TYR A 64 0.02 -7.19 -10.29
N ASN A 65 0.20 -6.17 -11.15
CA ASN A 65 -0.83 -5.14 -11.36
C ASN A 65 -2.13 -5.64 -12.01
N ALA A 66 -2.06 -6.73 -12.76
CA ALA A 66 -3.19 -7.31 -13.49
C ALA A 66 -3.83 -8.50 -12.74
N ASP A 67 -3.57 -8.63 -11.44
CA ASP A 67 -4.18 -9.67 -10.60
C ASP A 67 -5.70 -9.40 -10.48
N PRO A 68 -6.56 -10.27 -11.05
CA PRO A 68 -8.01 -10.02 -11.09
C PRO A 68 -8.62 -9.93 -9.68
N ASP A 69 -8.04 -10.59 -8.67
CA ASP A 69 -8.56 -10.56 -7.30
C ASP A 69 -8.26 -9.22 -6.60
N ARG A 70 -7.41 -8.37 -7.18
CA ARG A 70 -7.04 -7.06 -6.64
C ARG A 70 -7.67 -5.90 -7.41
N LEU A 71 -8.32 -6.17 -8.54
CA LEU A 71 -8.99 -5.17 -9.37
C LEU A 71 -10.47 -5.10 -9.01
N PHE A 72 -10.83 -4.11 -8.20
CA PHE A 72 -12.22 -3.89 -7.78
C PHE A 72 -12.48 -2.40 -7.60
N GLU A 73 -13.43 -1.87 -8.37
CA GLU A 73 -13.87 -0.46 -8.31
C GLU A 73 -12.70 0.54 -8.33
N SER A 74 -12.40 1.21 -7.22
CA SER A 74 -11.29 2.15 -7.09
C SER A 74 -9.92 1.46 -7.11
N SER A 75 -9.82 0.23 -6.60
CA SER A 75 -8.57 -0.54 -6.52
C SER A 75 -8.14 -0.96 -7.93
N GLY A 76 -7.01 -0.42 -8.38
CA GLY A 76 -6.48 -0.66 -9.73
C GLY A 76 -7.23 0.09 -10.85
N CYS A 77 -8.03 1.12 -10.54
CA CYS A 77 -8.78 1.87 -11.54
C CYS A 77 -7.88 2.63 -12.54
N ALA A 78 -6.65 2.99 -12.16
CA ALA A 78 -5.66 3.66 -13.01
C ALA A 78 -6.22 4.88 -13.77
N GLY A 79 -6.95 5.76 -13.07
CA GLY A 79 -7.51 7.00 -13.63
C GLY A 79 -8.80 6.83 -14.46
N LYS A 80 -9.33 5.61 -14.57
CA LYS A 80 -10.62 5.34 -15.23
C LYS A 80 -11.82 5.84 -14.42
N LEU A 81 -11.61 6.13 -13.14
CA LEU A 81 -12.60 6.67 -12.21
C LEU A 81 -12.03 7.91 -11.51
N ALA A 82 -12.90 8.85 -11.17
CA ALA A 82 -12.59 9.89 -10.19
C ALA A 82 -12.89 9.34 -8.79
N VAL A 83 -11.85 9.10 -7.99
CA VAL A 83 -11.97 8.57 -6.63
C VAL A 83 -11.99 9.74 -5.65
N PHE A 84 -13.11 9.93 -4.94
CA PHE A 84 -13.29 11.01 -3.97
C PHE A 84 -12.78 10.64 -2.57
N ALA A 85 -13.01 9.40 -2.15
CA ALA A 85 -12.63 8.90 -0.83
C ALA A 85 -12.42 7.39 -0.86
N VAL A 86 -11.64 6.89 0.10
CA VAL A 86 -11.43 5.46 0.36
C VAL A 86 -11.56 5.18 1.85
N ARG A 87 -12.02 3.98 2.19
CA ARG A 87 -12.08 3.47 3.56
C ARG A 87 -11.08 2.32 3.68
N LEU A 88 -10.10 2.48 4.56
CA LEU A 88 -8.96 1.56 4.70
C LEU A 88 -8.80 1.13 6.16
N ASP A 89 -8.35 -0.10 6.35
CA ASP A 89 -7.89 -0.56 7.66
C ASP A 89 -6.54 0.07 8.00
N THR A 90 -6.27 0.21 9.30
CA THR A 90 -4.94 0.55 9.83
C THR A 90 -4.43 -0.58 10.71
N PHE A 91 -3.13 -0.61 10.95
CA PHE A 91 -2.47 -1.68 11.71
C PHE A 91 -1.73 -1.11 12.91
N GLU A 92 -1.57 -1.93 13.95
CA GLU A 92 -0.80 -1.54 15.13
C GLU A 92 0.66 -1.24 14.76
N ALA A 93 1.21 -0.19 15.36
CA ALA A 93 2.58 0.22 15.09
C ALA A 93 3.59 -0.71 15.78
N GLU A 94 4.54 -1.22 14.99
CA GLU A 94 5.68 -2.01 15.46
C GLU A 94 6.55 -1.21 16.44
N LYS A 95 6.81 -1.76 17.64
CA LYS A 95 7.45 -1.02 18.73
C LYS A 95 8.98 -1.07 18.70
N ASN A 96 9.54 -2.20 18.29
CA ASN A 96 10.98 -2.45 18.30
C ASN A 96 11.41 -2.92 16.92
N GLN A 97 12.01 -2.03 16.14
CA GLN A 97 12.52 -2.34 14.81
C GLN A 97 14.05 -2.45 14.85
N GLN A 98 14.57 -3.45 14.14
CA GLN A 98 16.01 -3.61 13.92
C GLN A 98 16.27 -3.82 12.43
N VAL A 99 17.39 -3.28 11.97
CA VAL A 99 17.87 -3.43 10.60
C VAL A 99 19.10 -4.33 10.60
N PHE A 100 19.07 -5.39 9.80
CA PHE A 100 20.21 -6.26 9.55
C PHE A 100 20.75 -6.00 8.16
N TYR A 101 22.00 -5.49 8.07
CA TYR A 101 22.65 -5.24 6.79
C TYR A 101 23.39 -6.51 6.33
N ILE A 102 22.91 -7.13 5.25
CA ILE A 102 23.41 -8.41 4.75
C ILE A 102 24.02 -8.20 3.37
N GLY A 103 25.31 -8.54 3.22
CA GLY A 103 26.04 -8.48 1.97
C GLY A 103 26.53 -9.86 1.54
N THR A 104 26.38 -10.17 0.25
CA THR A 104 26.89 -11.41 -0.36
C THR A 104 27.21 -11.18 -1.83
N ASN A 105 28.17 -11.93 -2.37
CA ASN A 105 28.43 -12.01 -3.82
C ASN A 105 27.79 -13.26 -4.45
N GLN A 106 27.02 -14.02 -3.68
CA GLN A 106 26.38 -15.29 -4.04
C GLN A 106 24.85 -15.12 -3.97
N PRO A 107 24.13 -15.00 -5.11
CA PRO A 107 22.68 -14.80 -5.16
C PRO A 107 21.86 -15.88 -4.43
N GLU A 108 22.42 -17.09 -4.35
CA GLU A 108 21.82 -18.26 -3.72
C GLU A 108 21.63 -18.04 -2.23
N VAL A 109 22.54 -17.29 -1.59
CA VAL A 109 22.46 -16.94 -0.16
C VAL A 109 21.22 -16.09 0.13
N LEU A 110 20.92 -15.08 -0.70
CA LEU A 110 19.72 -14.24 -0.52
C LEU A 110 18.44 -15.03 -0.81
N THR A 111 18.51 -15.97 -1.75
CA THR A 111 17.40 -16.87 -2.08
C THR A 111 17.06 -17.76 -0.90
N GLU A 112 18.08 -18.37 -0.28
CA GLU A 112 17.91 -19.22 0.91
C GLU A 112 17.37 -18.42 2.10
N ILE A 113 17.90 -17.21 2.36
CA ILE A 113 17.37 -16.33 3.42
C ILE A 113 15.89 -16.07 3.23
N ARG A 114 15.47 -15.67 2.01
CA ARG A 114 14.06 -15.40 1.72
C ARG A 114 13.20 -16.65 1.94
N ARG A 115 13.58 -17.79 1.37
CA ARG A 115 12.80 -19.04 1.47
C ARG A 115 12.71 -19.53 2.91
N HIS A 116 13.82 -19.49 3.65
CA HIS A 116 13.86 -19.91 5.04
C HIS A 116 12.96 -19.04 5.92
N ILE A 117 13.00 -17.72 5.77
CA ILE A 117 12.14 -16.79 6.51
C ILE A 117 10.66 -17.08 6.20
N LEU A 118 10.30 -17.16 4.91
CA LEU A 118 8.90 -17.34 4.50
C LEU A 118 8.32 -18.68 4.95
N ALA A 119 9.11 -19.75 4.97
CA ALA A 119 8.67 -21.07 5.40
C ALA A 119 8.69 -21.28 6.92
N ASN A 120 9.67 -20.72 7.62
CA ASN A 120 9.99 -21.16 8.99
C ASN A 120 9.87 -20.08 10.07
N PHE A 121 9.98 -18.79 9.72
CA PHE A 121 9.86 -17.75 10.74
C PHE A 121 8.40 -17.58 11.15
N GLU A 122 8.15 -17.54 12.46
CA GLU A 122 6.86 -17.15 13.02
C GLU A 122 6.50 -15.72 12.60
N ASN A 123 7.46 -14.79 12.67
CA ASN A 123 7.28 -13.38 12.34
C ASN A 123 7.84 -13.05 10.97
N LEU A 124 7.02 -12.44 10.11
CA LEU A 124 7.51 -11.90 8.84
C LEU A 124 8.34 -10.63 9.08
N PRO A 125 9.40 -10.38 8.29
CA PRO A 125 10.06 -9.10 8.30
C PRO A 125 9.10 -7.98 7.90
N VAL A 126 9.26 -6.81 8.52
CA VAL A 126 8.55 -5.59 8.11
C VAL A 126 8.91 -5.22 6.66
N ALA A 127 10.19 -5.34 6.31
CA ALA A 127 10.70 -5.07 4.98
C ALA A 127 11.92 -5.95 4.67
N GLY A 128 12.17 -6.15 3.37
CA GLY A 128 13.31 -6.89 2.85
C GLY A 128 13.77 -6.26 1.54
N GLU A 129 14.55 -5.19 1.64
CA GLU A 129 15.01 -4.40 0.49
C GLU A 129 16.27 -5.00 -0.14
N TYR A 130 16.28 -5.10 -1.46
CA TYR A 130 17.44 -5.54 -2.24
C TYR A 130 18.06 -4.36 -2.99
N MET A 131 19.37 -4.17 -2.82
CA MET A 131 20.13 -3.16 -3.55
C MET A 131 21.38 -3.79 -4.17
N HIS A 132 21.49 -3.73 -5.49
CA HIS A 132 22.67 -4.19 -6.21
C HIS A 132 23.82 -3.16 -6.11
N ARG A 133 25.07 -3.58 -6.33
CA ARG A 133 26.24 -2.69 -6.22
C ARG A 133 26.13 -1.47 -7.13
N ASP A 134 25.83 -1.65 -8.40
CA ASP A 134 25.81 -0.54 -9.35
C ASP A 134 24.77 0.53 -8.98
N ILE A 135 23.58 0.11 -8.51
CA ILE A 135 22.55 1.05 -8.06
C ILE A 135 22.93 1.72 -6.73
N TYR A 136 23.64 1.02 -5.84
CA TYR A 136 24.20 1.60 -4.63
C TYR A 136 25.20 2.71 -4.97
N ASP A 137 26.17 2.45 -5.85
CA ASP A 137 27.22 3.41 -6.21
C ASP A 137 26.62 4.65 -6.90
N ILE A 138 25.61 4.46 -7.76
CA ILE A 138 24.85 5.56 -8.38
C ILE A 138 24.10 6.37 -7.32
N ALA A 139 23.40 5.70 -6.40
CA ALA A 139 22.64 6.36 -5.34
C ALA A 139 23.56 7.11 -4.36
N GLU A 140 24.75 6.59 -4.06
CA GLU A 140 25.76 7.27 -3.24
C GLU A 140 26.22 8.57 -3.92
N LYS A 141 26.53 8.50 -5.22
CA LYS A 141 27.07 9.64 -5.96
C LYS A 141 26.05 10.74 -6.21
N TYR A 142 24.80 10.36 -6.53
CA TYR A 142 23.77 11.31 -6.99
C TYR A 142 22.61 11.51 -6.01
N GLY A 143 22.50 10.69 -4.97
CA GLY A 143 21.41 10.76 -3.99
C GLY A 143 21.70 11.68 -2.80
N LYS A 144 22.92 12.24 -2.70
CA LYS A 144 23.35 13.06 -1.55
C LYS A 144 22.47 14.30 -1.33
N ASP A 145 21.98 14.92 -2.39
CA ASP A 145 21.13 16.11 -2.30
C ASP A 145 19.76 15.75 -1.71
N THR A 146 19.15 14.66 -2.19
CA THR A 146 17.90 14.11 -1.64
C THR A 146 18.08 13.67 -0.18
N PHE A 147 19.20 13.02 0.13
CA PHE A 147 19.54 12.61 1.50
C PHE A 147 19.64 13.83 2.43
N LEU A 148 20.41 14.85 2.05
CA LEU A 148 20.56 16.08 2.84
C LEU A 148 19.24 16.84 2.99
N MET A 149 18.36 16.77 1.99
CA MET A 149 17.03 17.36 2.06
C MET A 149 16.16 16.64 3.11
N ILE A 150 16.13 15.30 3.09
CA ILE A 150 15.38 14.49 4.07
C ILE A 150 15.96 14.67 5.47
N ASP A 151 17.27 14.59 5.63
CA ASP A 151 17.96 14.73 6.91
C ASP A 151 17.68 16.09 7.57
N LYS A 152 17.67 17.18 6.77
CA LYS A 152 17.45 18.54 7.29
C LYS A 152 15.99 18.94 7.44
N LEU A 153 15.10 18.48 6.55
CA LEU A 153 13.71 18.95 6.47
C LEU A 153 12.71 17.92 6.99
N GLY A 154 13.15 16.69 7.24
CA GLY A 154 12.28 15.56 7.55
C GLY A 154 11.52 15.06 6.32
N THR A 155 11.03 13.84 6.39
CA THR A 155 10.21 13.22 5.34
C THR A 155 8.89 13.94 5.10
N ASP A 156 8.35 14.61 6.13
CA ASP A 156 7.04 15.26 6.10
C ASP A 156 6.97 16.44 5.10
N LYS A 157 8.11 17.01 4.73
CA LYS A 157 8.21 18.15 3.80
C LYS A 157 8.36 17.70 2.34
N MET A 158 8.61 16.42 2.08
CA MET A 158 8.83 15.88 0.72
C MET A 158 7.69 16.14 -0.27
N PRO A 159 6.40 16.08 0.11
CA PRO A 159 5.30 16.33 -0.84
C PRO A 159 5.27 17.75 -1.44
N PHE A 160 5.98 18.72 -0.85
CA PHE A 160 6.02 20.10 -1.38
C PHE A 160 7.06 20.29 -2.49
N PHE A 161 7.95 19.32 -2.71
CA PHE A 161 9.05 19.41 -3.67
C PHE A 161 8.78 18.64 -4.97
N PHE A 162 7.61 18.02 -5.11
CA PHE A 162 7.19 17.24 -6.28
C PHE A 162 5.77 17.62 -6.72
#